data_AF-A0A4P1RYZ0-F1
#
_entry.id   AF-A0A4P1RYZ0-F1
#
_cell.length_a   1.000
_cell.length_b   1.000
_cell.length_c   1.000
_cell.angle_alpha   90.00
_cell.angle_beta   90.00
_cell.angle_gamma   90.00
#
_symmetry.space_group_name_H-M   'P 1'
#
loop_
_entity.id
_entity.type
_entity.pdbx_description
1 polymer ?
#
loop_
_entity_poly.entity_id
_entity_poly.type
_entity_poly.pdbx_seq_one_letter_code
_entity_poly.pdbx_strand_id
1 'polypeptide(L)'
;MSRPKFKFTFWRVVAALILIAGAVATFQRFVYGLGYATHLSDDFPWGLWIGFDVISGVGLAAGGFTITAIVYIFNLKKYHCIVKPTVLTAFMGYVLVGTALLWDLGKYYDIWHPLVFGNHHSAMFELGVCVASYTGVLALEFASIALGKFKWLRKPVGFLKSIYIVLVILGVLISTLHQSSLGTLYVIVPEKLHPLWYSRLLPIYFFFTAVGAGLGMTVVESYLSWRGMGHEA
;
A
#
# COMPACT_ATOMS: atom_id res chain seq x y z
N MET A 1 14.86 28.63 24.17
CA MET A 1 14.09 27.46 23.68
C MET A 1 13.31 26.86 24.85
N SER A 2 12.01 27.14 24.95
CA SER A 2 11.16 26.53 25.97
C SER A 2 10.97 25.05 25.65
N ARG A 3 11.44 24.14 26.52
CA ARG A 3 11.12 22.71 26.41
C ARG A 3 9.60 22.55 26.35
N PRO A 4 9.03 21.84 25.36
CA PRO A 4 7.60 21.63 25.31
C PRO A 4 7.18 20.89 26.60
N LYS A 5 6.39 21.56 27.46
CA LYS A 5 5.84 20.93 28.66
C LYS A 5 4.86 19.85 28.20
N PHE A 6 5.15 18.59 28.53
CA PHE A 6 4.30 17.45 28.18
C PHE A 6 3.00 17.55 28.98
N LYS A 7 1.97 18.15 28.38
CA LYS A 7 0.63 18.22 28.97
C LYS A 7 -0.15 16.96 28.61
N PHE A 8 -0.76 16.32 29.61
CA PHE A 8 -1.72 15.23 29.41
C PHE A 8 -3.04 15.83 28.91
N THR A 9 -3.27 15.78 27.60
CA THR A 9 -4.58 16.05 26.99
C THR A 9 -5.30 14.73 26.77
N PHE A 10 -6.64 14.73 26.74
CA PHE A 10 -7.45 13.53 26.50
C PHE A 10 -6.94 12.71 25.29
N TRP A 11 -6.74 13.38 24.15
CA TRP A 11 -6.22 12.73 22.93
C TRP A 11 -4.82 12.15 23.07
N ARG A 12 -3.95 12.74 23.90
CA ARG A 12 -2.61 12.19 24.15
C ARG A 12 -2.67 10.96 25.04
N VAL A 13 -3.58 10.93 26.01
CA VAL A 13 -3.82 9.74 26.84
C VAL A 13 -4.38 8.61 26.00
N VAL A 14 -5.40 8.88 25.17
CA VAL A 14 -5.97 7.90 24.24
C VAL A 14 -4.90 7.37 23.28
N ALA A 15 -4.10 8.25 22.67
CA ALA A 15 -3.00 7.84 21.80
C ALA A 15 -1.95 6.98 22.54
N ALA A 16 -1.60 7.35 23.77
CA ALA A 16 -0.67 6.57 24.58
C ALA A 16 -1.23 5.17 24.89
N LEU A 17 -2.52 5.05 25.23
CA LEU A 17 -3.16 3.75 25.48
C LEU A 17 -3.16 2.87 24.22
N ILE A 18 -3.48 3.44 23.06
CA ILE A 18 -3.44 2.71 21.77
C ILE A 18 -2.01 2.24 21.46
N LEU A 19 -1.01 3.10 21.65
CA LEU A 19 0.40 2.75 21.43
C LEU A 19 0.87 1.66 22.39
N ILE A 20 0.49 1.72 23.67
CA ILE A 20 0.82 0.68 24.66
C ILE A 20 0.16 -0.64 24.26
N ALA A 21 -1.13 -0.63 23.91
CA ALA A 21 -1.83 -1.82 23.45
C ALA A 21 -1.18 -2.43 22.19
N GLY A 22 -0.81 -1.60 21.21
CA GLY A 22 -0.10 -2.02 20.01
C GLY A 22 1.30 -2.58 20.30
N ALA A 23 2.02 -2.00 21.27
CA ALA A 23 3.33 -2.50 21.70
C ALA A 23 3.21 -3.86 22.40
N VAL A 24 2.19 -4.05 23.25
CA VAL A 24 1.89 -5.34 23.89
C VAL A 24 1.54 -6.39 22.84
N ALA A 25 0.65 -6.06 21.88
CA ALA A 25 0.28 -6.96 20.79
C ALA A 25 1.50 -7.34 19.93
N THR A 26 2.37 -6.38 19.64
CA THR A 26 3.63 -6.60 18.92
C THR A 26 4.55 -7.55 19.66
N PHE A 27 4.75 -7.32 20.96
CA PHE A 27 5.56 -8.20 21.80
C PHE A 27 4.99 -9.63 21.80
N GLN A 28 3.68 -9.76 22.00
CA GLN A 28 3.01 -11.06 22.00
C GLN A 28 3.19 -11.79 20.67
N ARG A 29 3.05 -11.08 19.55
CA ARG A 29 3.20 -11.65 18.21
C ARG A 29 4.62 -12.17 17.93
N PHE A 30 5.66 -11.45 18.33
CA PHE A 30 7.04 -11.86 18.07
C PHE A 30 7.58 -12.89 19.07
N VAL A 31 7.04 -12.94 20.30
CA VAL A 31 7.50 -13.88 21.33
C VAL A 31 6.69 -15.19 21.32
N TYR A 32 5.36 -15.11 21.21
CA TYR A 32 4.46 -16.26 21.28
C TYR A 32 3.96 -16.74 19.90
N GLY A 33 4.29 -16.02 18.83
CA GLY A 33 3.94 -16.37 17.46
C GLY A 33 2.54 -15.92 17.03
N LEU A 34 2.15 -16.31 15.80
CA LEU A 34 0.86 -15.92 15.19
C LEU A 34 -0.33 -16.48 15.97
N GLY A 35 -0.33 -17.77 16.32
CA GLY A 35 -1.48 -18.43 16.93
C GLY A 35 -1.95 -17.76 18.24
N TYR A 36 -1.02 -17.23 19.04
CA TYR A 36 -1.36 -16.51 20.26
C TYR A 36 -1.92 -15.11 20.00
N ALA A 37 -1.47 -14.43 18.93
CA ALA A 37 -1.79 -13.03 18.66
C ALA A 37 -3.03 -12.83 17.79
N THR A 38 -3.36 -13.79 16.91
CA THR A 38 -4.26 -13.53 15.77
C THR A 38 -5.58 -14.31 15.80
N HIS A 39 -5.73 -15.28 16.70
CA HIS A 39 -6.89 -16.18 16.77
C HIS A 39 -7.27 -16.81 15.41
N LEU A 40 -6.27 -16.99 14.53
CA LEU A 40 -6.44 -17.62 13.24
C LEU A 40 -6.60 -19.14 13.41
N SER A 41 -7.29 -19.76 12.45
CA SER A 41 -7.44 -21.21 12.36
C SER A 41 -7.02 -21.71 10.97
N ASP A 42 -6.85 -23.02 10.82
CA ASP A 42 -6.55 -23.63 9.52
C ASP A 42 -7.69 -23.42 8.50
N ASP A 43 -8.89 -23.14 8.98
CA ASP A 43 -10.03 -22.75 8.15
C ASP A 43 -9.92 -21.31 7.65
N PHE A 44 -9.45 -20.39 8.50
CA PHE A 44 -9.30 -18.97 8.19
C PHE A 44 -7.89 -18.47 8.51
N PRO A 45 -6.88 -18.81 7.68
CA PRO A 45 -5.47 -18.53 7.97
C PRO A 45 -5.06 -17.07 7.76
N TRP A 46 -5.93 -16.25 7.16
CA TRP A 46 -5.68 -14.82 6.89
C TRP A 46 -6.53 -13.91 7.77
N GLY A 47 -7.77 -14.31 8.04
CA GLY A 47 -8.69 -13.62 8.93
C GLY A 47 -8.76 -12.11 8.70
N LEU A 48 -8.89 -11.36 9.78
CA LEU A 48 -8.95 -9.90 9.76
C LEU A 48 -7.61 -9.23 9.49
N TRP A 49 -6.48 -9.91 9.68
CA TRP A 49 -5.15 -9.32 9.51
C TRP A 49 -4.98 -8.98 8.02
N ILE A 50 -4.66 -9.97 7.19
CA ILE A 50 -4.50 -9.80 5.73
C ILE A 50 -5.74 -9.19 5.05
N GLY A 51 -6.95 -9.54 5.51
CA GLY A 51 -8.19 -9.02 4.93
C GLY A 51 -8.34 -7.49 5.06
N PHE A 52 -8.00 -6.95 6.23
CA PHE A 52 -8.14 -5.52 6.48
C PHE A 52 -6.87 -4.75 6.08
N ASP A 53 -5.69 -5.17 6.55
CA ASP A 53 -4.46 -4.38 6.37
C ASP A 53 -3.89 -4.47 4.96
N VAL A 54 -3.79 -5.67 4.38
CA VAL A 54 -3.22 -5.89 3.06
C VAL A 54 -4.28 -5.64 2.01
N ILE A 55 -5.39 -6.38 2.00
CA ILE A 55 -6.33 -6.34 0.86
C ILE A 55 -7.02 -4.97 0.78
N SER A 56 -7.57 -4.48 1.89
CA SER A 56 -8.24 -3.18 1.89
C SER A 56 -7.22 -2.04 1.79
N GLY A 57 -6.10 -2.11 2.53
CA GLY A 57 -5.05 -1.08 2.50
C GLY A 57 -4.41 -0.90 1.12
N VAL A 58 -4.07 -1.99 0.44
CA VAL A 58 -3.57 -1.97 -0.95
C VAL A 58 -4.59 -1.37 -1.90
N GLY A 59 -5.88 -1.71 -1.75
CA GLY A 59 -6.96 -1.16 -2.56
C GLY A 59 -7.08 0.36 -2.38
N LEU A 60 -6.95 0.86 -1.16
CA LEU A 60 -6.96 2.31 -0.88
C LEU A 60 -5.74 3.04 -1.47
N ALA A 61 -4.58 2.36 -1.55
CA ALA A 61 -3.37 2.90 -2.16
C ALA A 61 -3.40 2.94 -3.71
N ALA A 62 -4.41 2.33 -4.35
CA ALA A 62 -4.55 2.27 -5.81
C ALA A 62 -4.74 3.63 -6.51
N GLY A 63 -5.01 4.70 -5.74
CA GLY A 63 -5.12 6.06 -6.27
C GLY A 63 -3.86 6.50 -7.01
N GLY A 64 -2.68 6.07 -6.55
CA GLY A 64 -1.38 6.45 -7.12
C GLY A 64 -1.28 6.15 -8.62
N PHE A 65 -1.38 4.88 -9.00
CA PHE A 65 -1.32 4.50 -10.42
C PHE A 65 -2.53 4.98 -11.22
N THR A 66 -3.71 5.07 -10.59
CA THR A 66 -4.94 5.48 -11.28
C THR A 66 -4.85 6.94 -11.72
N ILE A 67 -4.44 7.83 -10.82
CA ILE A 67 -4.28 9.26 -11.14
C ILE A 67 -3.12 9.49 -12.10
N THR A 68 -1.99 8.78 -11.95
CA THR A 68 -0.88 8.91 -12.90
C THR A 68 -1.25 8.41 -14.29
N ALA A 69 -1.99 7.29 -14.41
CA ALA A 69 -2.53 6.82 -15.68
C ALA A 69 -3.45 7.86 -16.33
N ILE A 70 -4.42 8.39 -15.57
CA ILE A 70 -5.36 9.43 -16.05
C ILE A 70 -4.61 10.65 -16.58
N VAL A 71 -3.60 11.14 -15.86
CA VAL A 71 -2.89 12.37 -16.23
C VAL A 71 -1.90 12.15 -17.38
N TYR A 72 -1.09 11.10 -17.33
CA TYR A 72 0.05 10.92 -18.24
C TYR A 72 -0.25 10.00 -19.43
N ILE A 73 -1.15 9.03 -19.30
CA ILE A 73 -1.54 8.12 -20.39
C ILE A 73 -2.77 8.68 -21.10
N PHE A 74 -3.83 8.99 -20.34
CA PHE A 74 -5.07 9.56 -20.90
C PHE A 74 -5.02 11.09 -21.10
N ASN A 75 -3.88 11.72 -20.79
CA ASN A 75 -3.61 13.15 -21.04
C ASN A 75 -4.62 14.13 -20.40
N LEU A 76 -5.24 13.75 -19.29
CA LEU A 76 -6.19 14.59 -18.54
C LEU A 76 -5.44 15.56 -17.61
N LYS A 77 -4.86 16.61 -18.20
CA LYS A 77 -4.02 17.60 -17.51
C LYS A 77 -4.68 18.33 -16.32
N LYS A 78 -6.02 18.35 -16.26
CA LYS A 78 -6.80 18.92 -15.15
C LYS A 78 -6.39 18.34 -13.79
N TYR A 79 -6.00 17.07 -13.73
CA TYR A 79 -5.66 16.37 -12.48
C TYR A 79 -4.17 16.42 -12.15
N HIS A 80 -3.35 17.18 -12.90
CA HIS A 80 -1.91 17.24 -12.66
C HIS A 80 -1.56 17.76 -11.26
N CYS A 81 -2.40 18.62 -10.67
CA CYS A 81 -2.20 19.16 -9.33
C CYS A 81 -2.24 18.09 -8.22
N ILE A 82 -3.00 17.01 -8.41
CA ILE A 82 -3.17 15.95 -7.41
C ILE A 82 -2.24 14.74 -7.61
N VAL A 83 -1.47 14.69 -8.70
CA VAL A 83 -0.52 13.59 -8.97
C VAL A 83 0.47 13.39 -7.81
N LYS A 84 1.18 14.45 -7.43
CA LYS A 84 2.24 14.37 -6.40
C LYS A 84 1.72 13.92 -5.03
N PRO A 85 0.64 14.50 -4.47
CA PRO A 85 0.12 14.01 -3.19
C PRO A 85 -0.37 12.56 -3.30
N THR A 86 -1.04 12.19 -4.40
CA THR A 86 -1.54 10.81 -4.57
C THR A 86 -0.41 9.78 -4.68
N VAL A 87 0.67 10.09 -5.41
CA VAL A 87 1.85 9.21 -5.50
C VAL A 87 2.54 9.07 -4.14
N LEU A 88 2.61 10.16 -3.36
CA LEU A 88 3.15 10.11 -2.01
C LEU A 88 2.29 9.21 -1.11
N THR A 89 0.98 9.38 -1.12
CA THR A 89 0.06 8.51 -0.40
C THR A 89 0.27 7.05 -0.77
N ALA A 90 0.28 6.75 -2.07
CA ALA A 90 0.44 5.38 -2.55
C ALA A 90 1.78 4.80 -2.07
N PHE A 91 2.87 5.56 -2.15
CA PHE A 91 4.16 5.15 -1.61
C PHE A 91 4.11 4.86 -0.12
N MET A 92 3.51 5.74 0.68
CA MET A 92 3.34 5.51 2.12
C MET A 92 2.47 4.29 2.42
N GLY A 93 1.37 4.10 1.69
CA GLY A 93 0.51 2.93 1.81
C GLY A 93 1.25 1.63 1.52
N TYR A 94 2.05 1.58 0.45
CA TYR A 94 2.85 0.40 0.11
C TYR A 94 3.97 0.14 1.12
N VAL A 95 4.60 1.18 1.68
CA VAL A 95 5.55 1.02 2.80
C VAL A 95 4.82 0.45 4.02
N LEU A 96 3.62 0.95 4.35
CA LEU A 96 2.83 0.45 5.47
C LEU A 96 2.45 -1.03 5.27
N VAL A 97 2.00 -1.42 4.08
CA VAL A 97 1.72 -2.82 3.73
C VAL A 97 2.98 -3.67 3.85
N GLY A 98 4.11 -3.21 3.31
CA GLY A 98 5.40 -3.91 3.45
C GLY A 98 5.81 -4.10 4.91
N THR A 99 5.55 -3.11 5.78
CA THR A 99 5.79 -3.24 7.21
C THR A 99 4.79 -4.17 7.89
N ALA A 100 3.50 -4.10 7.55
CA ALA A 100 2.46 -4.96 8.12
C ALA A 100 2.74 -6.45 7.83
N LEU A 101 3.23 -6.76 6.63
CA LEU A 101 3.64 -8.12 6.26
C LEU A 101 4.72 -8.71 7.18
N LEU A 102 5.54 -7.89 7.85
CA LEU A 102 6.50 -8.37 8.85
C LEU A 102 5.80 -8.93 10.11
N TRP A 103 4.58 -8.48 10.39
CA TRP A 103 3.73 -9.02 11.45
C TRP A 103 2.86 -10.18 10.94
N ASP A 104 2.45 -10.17 9.67
CA ASP A 104 1.61 -11.25 9.13
C ASP A 104 2.37 -12.54 8.85
N LEU A 105 3.64 -12.44 8.47
CA LEU A 105 4.44 -13.60 8.08
C LEU A 105 5.03 -14.35 9.28
N GLY A 106 4.81 -15.66 9.31
CA GLY A 106 5.43 -16.53 10.32
C GLY A 106 6.96 -16.46 10.31
N LYS A 107 7.56 -16.43 9.11
CA LYS A 107 9.01 -16.22 8.89
C LYS A 107 9.27 -14.84 8.29
N TYR A 108 8.98 -13.79 9.06
CA TYR A 108 9.12 -12.40 8.63
C TYR A 108 10.53 -12.03 8.13
N TYR A 109 11.57 -12.67 8.67
CA TYR A 109 12.96 -12.43 8.27
C TYR A 109 13.31 -13.00 6.88
N ASP A 110 12.48 -13.88 6.33
CA ASP A 110 12.63 -14.48 4.99
C ASP A 110 11.80 -13.76 3.93
N ILE A 111 11.24 -12.57 4.21
CA ILE A 111 10.41 -11.82 3.26
C ILE A 111 11.11 -11.50 1.93
N TRP A 112 12.45 -11.42 1.93
CA TRP A 112 13.27 -11.19 0.74
C TRP A 112 13.49 -12.45 -0.10
N HIS A 113 13.39 -13.65 0.51
CA HIS A 113 13.76 -14.92 -0.11
C HIS A 113 12.97 -15.21 -1.40
N PRO A 114 11.64 -14.98 -1.47
CA PRO A 114 10.88 -15.18 -2.70
C PRO A 114 11.35 -14.33 -3.87
N LEU A 115 11.96 -13.16 -3.63
CA LEU A 115 12.46 -12.29 -4.70
C LEU A 115 13.71 -12.84 -5.39
N VAL A 116 14.43 -13.76 -4.74
CA VAL A 116 15.66 -14.38 -5.27
C VAL A 116 15.41 -15.82 -5.70
N PHE A 117 14.68 -16.60 -4.88
CA PHE A 117 14.45 -18.03 -5.07
C PHE A 117 12.97 -18.32 -5.38
N GLY A 118 12.43 -17.56 -6.33
CA GLY A 118 11.02 -17.55 -6.66
C GLY A 118 10.49 -18.85 -7.27
N ASN A 119 9.25 -19.20 -6.92
CA ASN A 119 8.48 -20.24 -7.62
C ASN A 119 7.48 -19.58 -8.58
N HIS A 120 7.79 -19.62 -9.88
CA HIS A 120 6.99 -19.00 -10.94
C HIS A 120 5.59 -19.62 -11.14
N HIS A 121 5.30 -20.77 -10.53
CA HIS A 121 3.96 -21.38 -10.55
C HIS A 121 3.05 -20.89 -9.40
N SER A 122 3.57 -20.08 -8.49
CA SER A 122 2.82 -19.58 -7.33
C SER A 122 2.27 -18.18 -7.55
N ALA A 123 0.96 -18.02 -7.37
CA ALA A 123 0.32 -16.70 -7.37
C ALA A 123 0.85 -15.78 -6.25
N MET A 124 1.28 -16.35 -5.13
CA MET A 124 1.92 -15.59 -4.03
C MET A 124 3.29 -15.03 -4.44
N PHE A 125 4.05 -15.77 -5.26
CA PHE A 125 5.33 -15.27 -5.78
C PHE A 125 5.11 -14.09 -6.73
N GLU A 126 4.17 -14.24 -7.67
CA GLU A 126 3.80 -13.15 -8.59
C GLU A 126 3.40 -11.89 -7.81
N LEU A 127 2.56 -12.03 -6.79
CA LEU A 127 2.15 -10.93 -5.94
C LEU A 127 3.35 -10.27 -5.24
N GLY A 128 4.24 -11.06 -4.62
CA GLY A 128 5.41 -10.55 -3.92
C GLY A 128 6.33 -9.73 -4.84
N VAL A 129 6.58 -10.23 -6.06
CA VAL A 129 7.39 -9.51 -7.06
C VAL A 129 6.70 -8.23 -7.51
N CYS A 130 5.38 -8.26 -7.74
CA CYS A 130 4.64 -7.08 -8.16
C CYS A 130 4.62 -5.99 -7.07
N VAL A 131 4.37 -6.36 -5.81
CA VAL A 131 4.42 -5.43 -4.67
C VAL A 131 5.80 -4.81 -4.53
N ALA A 132 6.87 -5.63 -4.55
CA ALA A 132 8.23 -5.15 -4.41
C ALA A 132 8.63 -4.21 -5.57
N SER A 133 8.33 -4.62 -6.81
CA SER A 133 8.67 -3.85 -8.01
C SER A 133 7.89 -2.54 -8.06
N TYR A 134 6.59 -2.54 -7.74
CA TYR A 134 5.78 -1.33 -7.73
C TYR A 134 6.18 -0.38 -6.60
N THR A 135 6.50 -0.90 -5.41
CA THR A 135 7.08 -0.10 -4.33
C THR A 135 8.37 0.58 -4.77
N GLY A 136 9.22 -0.13 -5.54
CA GLY A 136 10.41 0.44 -6.17
C GLY A 136 10.10 1.57 -7.15
N VAL A 137 9.11 1.39 -8.03
CA VAL A 137 8.66 2.46 -8.96
C VAL A 137 8.16 3.68 -8.20
N LEU A 138 7.29 3.48 -7.20
CA LEU A 138 6.79 4.55 -6.33
C LEU A 138 7.91 5.27 -5.58
N ALA A 139 8.91 4.53 -5.10
CA ALA A 139 10.09 5.10 -4.45
C ALA A 139 10.89 6.00 -5.41
N LEU A 140 11.08 5.59 -6.67
CA LEU A 140 11.76 6.40 -7.68
C LEU A 140 10.96 7.64 -8.07
N GLU A 141 9.65 7.51 -8.24
CA GLU A 141 8.76 8.65 -8.48
C GLU A 141 8.82 9.65 -7.32
N PHE A 142 8.68 9.17 -6.08
CA PHE A 142 8.77 10.00 -4.88
C PHE A 142 10.16 10.62 -4.72
N ALA A 143 11.24 9.88 -4.99
CA ALA A 143 12.60 10.39 -4.92
C ALA A 143 12.81 11.59 -5.84
N SER A 144 12.23 11.58 -7.04
CA SER A 144 12.29 12.73 -7.96
C SER A 144 11.64 14.01 -7.39
N ILE A 145 10.63 13.85 -6.52
CA ILE A 145 9.91 14.93 -5.84
C ILE A 145 10.68 15.39 -4.60
N ALA A 146 11.09 14.45 -3.74
CA ALA A 146 11.74 14.72 -2.46
C ALA A 146 13.17 15.26 -2.64
N LEU A 147 13.95 14.63 -3.52
CA LEU A 147 15.37 14.95 -3.71
C LEU A 147 15.59 16.15 -4.63
N GLY A 148 14.55 16.61 -5.34
CA GLY A 148 14.62 17.78 -6.23
C GLY A 148 14.97 19.09 -5.52
N LYS A 149 14.92 19.14 -4.19
CA LYS A 149 15.31 20.30 -3.36
C LYS A 149 16.82 20.40 -3.15
N PHE A 150 17.57 19.30 -3.29
CA PHE A 150 19.01 19.27 -3.04
C PHE A 150 19.81 19.57 -4.31
N LYS A 151 20.60 20.65 -4.29
CA LYS A 151 21.39 21.08 -5.46
C LYS A 151 22.38 20.01 -5.94
N TRP A 152 22.95 19.19 -5.05
CA TRP A 152 23.90 18.13 -5.42
C TRP A 152 23.24 16.92 -6.09
N LEU A 153 21.92 16.74 -6.01
CA LEU A 153 21.17 15.65 -6.65
C LEU A 153 20.51 16.05 -7.97
N ARG A 154 20.88 17.21 -8.53
CA ARG A 154 20.26 17.72 -9.76
C ARG A 154 20.43 16.78 -10.96
N LYS A 155 21.60 16.16 -11.12
CA LYS A 155 21.87 15.18 -12.19
C LYS A 155 21.00 13.93 -12.08
N PRO A 156 20.99 13.18 -10.95
CA PRO A 156 20.13 12.00 -10.82
C PRO A 156 18.64 12.33 -10.88
N VAL A 157 18.20 13.44 -10.29
CA VAL A 157 16.80 13.89 -10.41
C VAL A 157 16.43 14.24 -11.85
N GLY A 158 17.35 14.85 -12.61
CA GLY A 158 17.17 15.13 -14.03
C GLY A 158 16.99 13.85 -14.86
N PHE A 159 17.80 12.82 -14.58
CA PHE A 159 17.66 11.51 -15.20
C PHE A 159 16.32 10.86 -14.89
N LEU A 160 15.91 10.83 -13.60
CA LEU A 160 14.61 10.28 -13.19
C LEU A 160 13.43 10.98 -13.88
N LYS A 161 13.51 12.32 -14.04
CA LYS A 161 12.50 13.08 -14.79
C LYS A 161 12.47 12.72 -16.28
N SER A 162 13.63 12.46 -16.88
CA SER A 162 13.71 12.06 -18.30
C SER A 162 13.06 10.69 -18.55
N ILE A 163 13.15 9.76 -17.60
CA ILE A 163 12.53 8.43 -17.69
C ILE A 163 11.16 8.36 -17.03
N TYR A 164 10.60 9.49 -16.57
CA TYR A 164 9.40 9.51 -15.73
C TYR A 164 8.20 8.85 -16.42
N ILE A 165 8.01 9.09 -17.72
CA ILE A 165 6.92 8.45 -18.48
C ILE A 165 7.06 6.93 -18.52
N VAL A 166 8.30 6.42 -18.60
CA VAL A 166 8.57 4.98 -18.57
C VAL A 166 8.25 4.41 -17.19
N LEU A 167 8.61 5.12 -16.12
CA LEU A 167 8.27 4.73 -14.75
C LEU A 167 6.75 4.68 -14.54
N VAL A 168 6.01 5.67 -15.05
CA VAL A 168 4.54 5.68 -14.97
C VAL A 168 3.93 4.50 -15.71
N ILE A 169 4.37 4.23 -16.95
CA ILE A 169 3.86 3.09 -17.74
C ILE A 169 4.15 1.77 -17.02
N LEU A 170 5.37 1.57 -16.54
CA LEU A 170 5.74 0.39 -15.75
C LEU A 170 4.90 0.30 -14.46
N GLY A 171 4.72 1.40 -13.75
CA GLY A 171 3.92 1.47 -12.53
C GLY A 171 2.48 1.05 -12.78
N VAL A 172 1.86 1.53 -13.86
CA VAL A 172 0.49 1.17 -14.24
C VAL A 172 0.38 -0.29 -14.64
N LEU A 173 1.32 -0.81 -15.44
CA LEU A 173 1.33 -2.22 -15.84
C LEU A 173 1.49 -3.15 -14.63
N ILE A 174 2.49 -2.89 -13.77
CA ILE A 174 2.74 -3.68 -12.56
C ILE A 174 1.56 -3.56 -11.59
N SER A 175 0.96 -2.39 -11.44
CA SER A 175 -0.23 -2.22 -10.58
C SER A 175 -1.43 -2.98 -11.10
N THR A 176 -1.66 -2.98 -12.41
CA THR A 176 -2.76 -3.73 -13.02
C THR A 176 -2.58 -5.23 -12.76
N LEU A 177 -1.36 -5.75 -12.95
CA LEU A 177 -1.03 -7.13 -12.61
C LEU A 177 -1.27 -7.40 -11.12
N HIS A 178 -0.68 -6.61 -10.23
CA HIS A 178 -0.79 -6.78 -8.79
C HIS A 178 -2.23 -6.83 -8.28
N GLN A 179 -3.04 -5.83 -8.62
CA GLN A 179 -4.43 -5.72 -8.15
C GLN A 179 -5.29 -6.87 -8.70
N SER A 180 -5.02 -7.31 -9.92
CA SER A 180 -5.68 -8.48 -10.51
C SER A 180 -5.23 -9.78 -9.83
N SER A 181 -3.94 -9.95 -9.58
CA SER A 181 -3.35 -11.18 -9.03
C SER A 181 -3.73 -11.41 -7.56
N LEU A 182 -4.08 -10.35 -6.82
CA LEU A 182 -4.78 -10.48 -5.53
C LEU A 182 -6.09 -11.27 -5.65
N GLY A 183 -6.88 -11.02 -6.70
CA GLY A 183 -8.11 -11.78 -6.96
C GLY A 183 -7.83 -13.22 -7.39
N THR A 184 -6.70 -13.48 -8.07
CA THR A 184 -6.30 -14.85 -8.46
C THR A 184 -6.08 -15.75 -7.24
N LEU A 185 -5.60 -15.21 -6.12
CA LEU A 185 -5.43 -15.96 -4.88
C LEU A 185 -6.72 -16.61 -4.40
N TYR A 186 -7.85 -15.97 -4.66
CA TYR A 186 -9.17 -16.44 -4.31
C TYR A 186 -9.74 -17.42 -5.33
N VAL A 187 -9.35 -17.29 -6.61
CA VAL A 187 -9.75 -18.24 -7.67
C VAL A 187 -9.14 -19.63 -7.42
N ILE A 188 -7.92 -19.71 -6.89
CA ILE A 188 -7.21 -20.98 -6.67
C ILE A 188 -7.64 -21.72 -5.39
N VAL A 189 -8.49 -21.11 -4.55
CA VAL A 189 -9.00 -21.72 -3.30
C VAL A 189 -10.54 -21.70 -3.24
N PRO A 190 -11.25 -22.29 -4.21
CA PRO A 190 -12.71 -22.21 -4.29
C PRO A 190 -13.40 -22.75 -3.03
N GLU A 191 -12.83 -23.76 -2.37
CA GLU A 191 -13.39 -24.38 -1.17
C GLU A 191 -13.30 -23.50 0.08
N LYS A 192 -12.45 -22.46 0.07
CA LYS A 192 -12.30 -21.50 1.17
C LYS A 192 -13.22 -20.28 1.01
N LEU A 193 -14.02 -20.22 -0.06
CA LEU A 193 -14.91 -19.12 -0.35
C LEU A 193 -16.37 -19.54 -0.30
N HIS A 194 -17.22 -18.62 0.16
CA HIS A 194 -18.65 -18.83 0.07
C HIS A 194 -19.08 -18.89 -1.41
N PRO A 195 -19.97 -19.82 -1.82
CA PRO A 195 -20.37 -19.97 -3.22
C PRO A 195 -20.92 -18.70 -3.88
N LEU A 196 -21.54 -17.81 -3.10
CA LEU A 196 -22.04 -16.50 -3.58
C LEU A 196 -20.94 -15.47 -3.86
N TRP A 197 -19.73 -15.67 -3.31
CA TRP A 197 -18.59 -14.78 -3.52
C TRP A 197 -17.64 -15.32 -4.59
N TYR A 198 -17.60 -16.63 -4.78
CA TYR A 198 -16.71 -17.24 -5.76
C TYR A 198 -17.14 -16.90 -7.19
N SER A 199 -16.18 -16.39 -7.97
CA SER A 199 -16.33 -16.18 -9.41
C SER A 199 -14.97 -16.30 -10.09
N ARG A 200 -14.93 -16.86 -11.30
CA ARG A 200 -13.69 -16.85 -12.10
C ARG A 200 -13.25 -15.43 -12.51
N LEU A 201 -14.15 -14.45 -12.38
CA LEU A 201 -13.90 -13.04 -12.68
C LEU A 201 -13.38 -12.23 -11.48
N LEU A 202 -13.08 -12.88 -10.34
CA LEU A 202 -12.51 -12.23 -9.16
C LEU A 202 -11.29 -11.33 -9.47
N PRO A 203 -10.32 -11.72 -10.31
CA PRO A 203 -9.20 -10.84 -10.66
C PRO A 203 -9.66 -9.49 -11.23
N ILE A 204 -10.69 -9.52 -12.08
CA ILE A 204 -11.27 -8.33 -12.70
C ILE A 204 -12.01 -7.48 -11.66
N TYR A 205 -12.80 -8.12 -10.79
CA TYR A 205 -13.53 -7.42 -9.73
C TYR A 205 -12.60 -6.73 -8.74
N PHE A 206 -11.52 -7.40 -8.33
CA PHE A 206 -10.50 -6.81 -7.46
C PHE A 206 -9.85 -5.59 -8.10
N PHE A 207 -9.49 -5.67 -9.39
CA PHE A 207 -8.93 -4.53 -10.11
C PHE A 207 -9.89 -3.32 -10.17
N PHE A 208 -11.14 -3.52 -10.60
CA PHE A 208 -12.11 -2.41 -10.71
C PHE A 208 -12.47 -1.81 -9.34
N THR A 209 -12.63 -2.64 -8.32
CA THR A 209 -12.94 -2.18 -6.97
C THR A 209 -11.74 -1.44 -6.35
N ALA A 210 -10.51 -1.88 -6.61
CA ALA A 210 -9.31 -1.15 -6.21
C ALA A 210 -9.23 0.23 -6.87
N VAL A 211 -9.52 0.35 -8.17
CA VAL A 211 -9.59 1.66 -8.85
C VAL A 211 -10.63 2.58 -8.20
N GLY A 212 -11.82 2.06 -7.93
CA GLY A 212 -12.88 2.82 -7.25
C GLY A 212 -12.49 3.25 -5.83
N ALA A 213 -11.95 2.33 -5.03
CA ALA A 213 -11.50 2.60 -3.66
C ALA A 213 -10.34 3.60 -3.62
N GLY A 214 -9.36 3.46 -4.51
CA GLY A 214 -8.21 4.35 -4.60
C GLY A 214 -8.59 5.77 -5.01
N LEU A 215 -9.53 5.94 -5.95
CA LEU A 215 -10.08 7.25 -6.29
C LEU A 215 -10.86 7.84 -5.11
N GLY A 216 -11.68 7.04 -4.43
CA GLY A 216 -12.40 7.45 -3.23
C GLY A 216 -11.45 7.95 -2.13
N MET A 217 -10.38 7.20 -1.86
CA MET A 217 -9.36 7.58 -0.88
C MET A 217 -8.66 8.88 -1.29
N THR A 218 -8.31 9.03 -2.57
CA THR A 218 -7.69 10.26 -3.10
C THR A 218 -8.57 11.49 -2.86
N VAL A 219 -9.89 11.36 -3.02
CA VAL A 219 -10.86 12.44 -2.74
C VAL A 219 -10.88 12.77 -1.24
N VAL A 220 -10.95 11.76 -0.39
CA VAL A 220 -10.94 11.94 1.07
C VAL A 220 -9.67 12.65 1.53
N GLU A 221 -8.51 12.23 1.06
CA GLU A 221 -7.23 12.83 1.41
C GLU A 221 -7.09 14.26 0.91
N SER A 222 -7.52 14.51 -0.33
CA SER A 222 -7.54 15.85 -0.91
C SER A 222 -8.43 16.79 -0.09
N TYR A 223 -9.61 16.32 0.32
CA TYR A 223 -10.55 17.08 1.15
C TYR A 223 -10.02 17.33 2.57
N LEU A 224 -9.46 16.32 3.24
CA LEU A 224 -8.89 16.46 4.57
C LEU A 224 -7.66 17.37 4.55
N SER A 225 -6.82 17.28 3.53
CA SER A 225 -5.67 18.16 3.33
C SER A 225 -6.12 19.61 3.10
N TRP A 226 -7.15 19.82 2.28
CA TRP A 226 -7.75 21.13 2.04
C TRP A 226 -8.21 21.79 3.34
N ARG A 227 -8.99 21.06 4.15
CA ARG A 227 -9.46 21.53 5.46
C ARG A 227 -8.32 21.76 6.46
N GLY A 228 -7.33 20.86 6.48
CA GLY A 228 -6.18 20.95 7.39
C GLY A 228 -5.30 22.18 7.12
N MET A 229 -5.29 22.68 5.89
CA MET A 229 -4.62 23.93 5.51
C MET A 229 -5.44 25.19 5.84
N GLY A 230 -6.63 25.05 6.46
CA GLY A 230 -7.45 26.17 6.90
C GLY A 230 -8.30 26.80 5.80
N HIS A 231 -8.46 26.14 4.65
CA HIS A 231 -9.41 26.58 3.64
C HIS A 231 -10.82 26.09 4.01
N GLU A 232 -11.81 27.00 3.98
CA GLU A 232 -13.22 26.66 4.16
C GLU A 232 -13.73 25.87 2.93
N ALA A 233 -14.75 25.04 3.15
CA ALA A 233 -15.27 24.09 2.17
C ALA A 233 -16.11 24.77 1.08
#